data_AF-A0A971T018-F1
#
_entry.id   AF-A0A971T018-F1
#
_cell.length_a   1.000
_cell.length_b   1.000
_cell.length_c   1.000
_cell.angle_alpha   90.00
_cell.angle_beta   90.00
_cell.angle_gamma   90.00
#
_symmetry.space_group_name_H-M   'P 1'
#
loop_
_entity.id
_entity.type
_entity.pdbx_description
1 polymer ?
#
loop_
_entity_poly.entity_id
_entity_poly.type
_entity_poly.pdbx_seq_one_letter_code
_entity_poly.pdbx_strand_id
1 'polypeptide(L)' 'MHNQAELTGYSAPEMDHTPDPNRPMATVWMTDTLLDETVQVWSGIYGRTIGRDEAVEILRNIKNFFEWVNTIVE' A
#
# COMPACT_ATOMS: atom_id res chain seq x y z
N MET A 1 21.46 17.84 -17.10
CA MET A 1 20.85 16.73 -16.33
C MET A 1 19.35 16.92 -16.43
N HIS A 2 18.68 16.17 -17.31
CA HIS A 2 17.25 16.33 -17.60
C HIS A 2 16.50 15.25 -16.83
N ASN A 3 15.66 15.64 -15.88
CA ASN A 3 14.87 14.75 -15.04
C ASN A 3 13.71 14.18 -15.89
N GLN A 4 13.78 12.90 -16.26
CA GLN A 4 12.77 12.21 -17.07
C GLN A 4 11.48 11.84 -16.30
N ALA A 5 11.34 12.25 -15.03
CA ALA A 5 10.21 11.85 -14.19
C ALA A 5 8.87 12.55 -14.50
N GLU A 6 8.81 13.48 -15.46
CA GLU A 6 7.61 14.32 -15.70
C GLU A 6 6.78 13.94 -16.95
N LEU A 7 6.72 12.65 -17.32
CA LEU A 7 6.01 12.22 -18.55
C LEU A 7 4.77 11.34 -18.35
N THR A 8 4.42 11.01 -17.11
CA THR A 8 3.12 10.40 -16.83
C THR A 8 2.24 11.49 -16.24
N GLY A 9 1.37 12.12 -17.04
CA GLY A 9 0.42 13.16 -16.62
C GLY A 9 -0.64 12.71 -15.59
N TYR A 10 -0.31 11.70 -14.78
CA TYR A 10 -1.07 11.24 -13.63
C TYR A 10 -0.48 11.92 -12.40
N SER A 11 -1.15 12.97 -11.91
CA SER A 11 -0.90 13.44 -10.55
C SER A 11 -1.30 12.33 -9.59
N ALA A 12 -0.34 11.83 -8.80
CA ALA A 12 -0.67 10.96 -7.68
C ALA A 12 -1.71 11.69 -6.79
N PRO A 13 -2.77 11.01 -6.32
CA PRO A 13 -3.70 11.61 -5.39
C PRO A 13 -2.92 12.12 -4.18
N GLU A 14 -3.25 13.32 -3.71
CA GLU A 14 -2.68 13.91 -2.51
C GLU A 14 -3.05 13.02 -1.32
N MET A 15 -2.12 12.14 -0.95
CA MET A 15 -2.30 11.24 0.19
C MET A 15 -2.06 12.03 1.46
N ASP A 16 -3.13 12.24 2.24
CA ASP A 16 -3.04 12.88 3.55
C ASP A 16 -2.32 11.93 4.52
N HIS A 17 -1.00 12.10 4.63
CA HIS A 17 -0.15 11.37 5.55
C HIS A 17 -0.27 11.99 6.94
N THR A 18 -1.42 11.82 7.60
CA THR A 18 -1.49 12.12 9.03
C THR A 18 -0.54 11.17 9.78
N PRO A 19 0.47 11.68 10.51
CA PRO A 19 1.42 10.82 11.19
C PRO A 19 0.76 10.20 12.44
N ASP A 20 0.50 8.90 12.41
CA ASP A 20 0.19 8.13 13.61
C ASP A 20 1.50 7.77 14.34
N PRO A 21 1.75 8.25 15.57
CA PRO A 21 2.97 7.99 16.32
C PRO A 21 3.16 6.52 16.73
N ASN A 22 2.11 5.68 16.67
CA ASN A 22 2.20 4.26 16.98
C ASN A 22 2.47 3.39 15.73
N ARG A 23 2.56 4.02 14.56
CA ARG A 23 2.74 3.31 13.31
C ARG A 23 4.22 2.99 13.08
N PRO A 24 4.61 1.71 12.88
CA PRO A 24 5.96 1.36 12.47
C PRO A 24 6.34 2.11 11.18
N MET A 25 7.57 2.62 11.06
CA MET A 25 8.04 3.36 9.86
C MET A 25 7.81 2.59 8.54
N ALA A 26 7.82 1.26 8.58
CA ALA A 26 7.53 0.40 7.43
C ALA A 26 6.08 0.46 6.93
N THR A 27 5.18 1.11 7.67
CA THR A 27 3.74 1.16 7.45
C THR A 27 3.26 2.57 7.07
N VAL A 28 4.15 3.58 7.02
CA VAL A 28 3.81 5.00 6.76
C VAL A 28 3.05 5.20 5.44
N TRP A 29 3.30 4.35 4.45
CA TRP A 29 2.64 4.38 3.15
C TRP A 29 1.20 3.87 3.14
N MET A 30 0.75 3.13 4.18
CA MET A 30 -0.57 2.50 4.18
C MET A 30 -1.66 3.48 4.63
N THR A 31 -2.30 4.28 3.80
CA THR A 31 -3.34 5.22 4.33
C THR A 31 -4.53 4.49 4.96
N ASP A 32 -5.32 5.17 5.80
CA ASP A 32 -6.57 4.63 6.35
C ASP A 32 -7.51 4.19 5.23
N THR A 33 -7.62 5.00 4.17
CA THR A 33 -8.39 4.71 2.96
C THR A 33 -7.91 3.42 2.30
N LEU A 34 -6.60 3.23 2.14
CA LEU A 34 -6.06 2.00 1.55
C LEU A 34 -6.39 0.77 2.41
N LEU A 35 -6.35 0.91 3.73
CA LEU A 35 -6.72 -0.18 4.64
C LEU A 35 -8.20 -0.53 4.54
N ASP A 36 -9.09 0.47 4.48
CA ASP A 36 -10.53 0.26 4.34
C ASP A 36 -10.88 -0.37 2.98
N GLU A 37 -10.26 0.08 1.90
CA GLU A 37 -10.38 -0.53 0.57
C GLU A 37 -9.89 -1.98 0.57
N THR A 38 -8.75 -2.24 1.22
CA THR A 38 -8.22 -3.60 1.35
C THR A 38 -9.19 -4.48 2.13
N VAL A 39 -9.75 -4.01 3.24
CA VAL A 39 -10.77 -4.75 3.99
C VAL A 39 -11.97 -5.07 3.10
N GLN A 40 -12.48 -4.10 2.36
CA GLN A 40 -13.65 -4.28 1.51
C GLN A 40 -13.43 -5.32 0.41
N VAL A 41 -12.35 -5.20 -0.35
CA VAL A 41 -12.03 -6.07 -1.48
C VAL A 41 -11.78 -7.50 -1.00
N TRP A 42 -10.90 -7.66 -0.01
CA TRP A 42 -10.48 -8.99 0.43
C TRP A 42 -11.55 -9.70 1.26
N SER A 43 -12.45 -8.97 1.93
CA SER A 43 -13.61 -9.59 2.58
C SER A 43 -14.54 -10.26 1.55
N GLY A 44 -14.74 -9.63 0.39
CA GLY A 44 -15.51 -10.19 -0.71
C GLY A 44 -14.85 -11.44 -1.30
N ILE A 45 -13.53 -11.40 -1.50
CA ILE A 45 -12.77 -12.52 -2.07
C ILE A 45 -12.72 -13.72 -1.12
N TYR A 46 -12.47 -13.50 0.16
CA TYR A 46 -12.40 -14.58 1.15
C TYR A 46 -13.76 -15.08 1.62
N GLY A 47 -14.86 -14.40 1.27
CA GLY A 47 -16.21 -14.77 1.71
C GLY A 47 -16.44 -14.61 3.22
N ARG A 48 -15.56 -13.86 3.91
CA ARG A 48 -15.69 -13.51 5.33
C ARG A 48 -15.19 -12.09 5.55
N THR A 49 -15.72 -11.40 6.54
CA THR A 49 -15.16 -10.12 6.97
C THR A 49 -13.74 -10.31 7.48
N ILE A 50 -12.80 -9.56 6.93
CA ILE A 50 -11.43 -9.48 7.45
C ILE A 50 -11.26 -8.27 8.36
N GLY A 51 -10.36 -8.40 9.34
CA GLY A 51 -9.99 -7.31 10.23
C GLY A 51 -8.93 -6.38 9.63
N ARG A 52 -8.73 -5.23 10.29
CA ARG A 52 -7.72 -4.25 9.91
C ARG A 52 -6.29 -4.79 10.01
N ASP A 53 -6.00 -5.61 11.03
CA ASP A 53 -4.70 -6.26 11.17
C ASP A 53 -4.41 -7.23 10.00
N GLU A 54 -5.45 -7.94 9.54
CA GLU A 54 -5.32 -8.81 8.36
C GLU A 54 -5.05 -8.00 7.10
N ALA A 55 -5.70 -6.84 6.94
CA ALA A 55 -5.44 -5.93 5.82
C ALA A 55 -4.01 -5.39 5.82
N VAL A 56 -3.45 -5.06 6.99
CA VAL A 56 -2.04 -4.67 7.13
C VAL A 56 -1.10 -5.78 6.67
N GLU A 57 -1.35 -7.03 7.09
CA GLU A 57 -0.52 -8.18 6.71
C GLU A 57 -0.61 -8.47 5.20
N ILE A 58 -1.80 -8.35 4.60
CA ILE A 58 -1.98 -8.50 3.15
C ILE A 58 -1.15 -7.46 2.40
N LEU A 59 -1.26 -6.17 2.77
CA LEU A 59 -0.51 -5.09 2.13
C LEU A 59 1.01 -5.26 2.31
N ARG A 60 1.46 -5.71 3.48
CA ARG A 60 2.86 -6.03 3.75
C ARG A 60 3.38 -7.15 2.85
N ASN A 61 2.59 -8.22 2.69
CA ASN A 61 2.94 -9.35 1.83
C ASN A 61 3.02 -8.94 0.35
N ILE A 62 2.09 -8.10 -0.11
CA ILE A 62 2.11 -7.57 -1.49
C ILE A 62 3.37 -6.74 -1.73
N LYS A 63 3.72 -5.83 -0.81
CA LYS A 63 4.94 -5.02 -0.91
C LYS A 63 6.20 -5.90 -0.96
N ASN A 64 6.32 -6.84 -0.03
CA ASN A 64 7.48 -7.75 0.02
C ASN A 64 7.60 -8.59 -1.26
N PHE A 65 6.47 -9.05 -1.81
CA PHE A 65 6.46 -9.78 -3.07
C PHE A 65 6.94 -8.90 -4.23
N PHE A 66 6.46 -7.66 -4.33
CA PHE A 66 6.90 -6.72 -5.35
C PHE A 66 8.41 -6.44 -5.25
N GLU A 67 8.92 -6.17 -4.06
CA GLU A 67 10.36 -5.94 -3.83
C GLU A 67 11.20 -7.17 -4.20
N TRP A 68 10.72 -8.36 -3.84
CA TRP A 68 11.38 -9.62 -4.19
C TRP A 68 11.42 -9.84 -5.70
N VAL A 69 10.30 -9.62 -6.40
CA VAL A 69 10.24 -9.71 -7.87
C VAL A 69 11.18 -8.68 -8.51
N ASN A 70 11.18 -7.44 -8.05
CA ASN A 70 12.05 -6.40 -8.60
C ASN A 70 13.54 -6.74 -8.43
N THR A 71 13.90 -7.36 -7.30
CA THR A 71 15.29 -7.79 -7.04
C THR A 71 15.76 -8.93 -7.95
N ILE A 72 14.85 -9.73 -8.50
CA ILE A 72 15.18 -10.88 -9.38
C ILE A 72 15.28 -10.47 -10.85
N VAL A 73 14.64 -9.36 -11.23
CA VAL A 73 14.54 -8.91 -12.63
C VAL A 73 15.65 -7.91 -13.00
N GLU A 74 16.38 -7.38 -12.01
CA GLU A 74 17.62 -6.60 -12.17
C GLU A 74 18.88 -7.49 -12.28
#